data_AF-A0AAD7QJJ2-F1
#
_entry.id   AF-A0AAD7QJJ2-F1
#
_cell.length_a   1.000
_cell.length_b   1.000
_cell.length_c   1.000
_cell.angle_alpha   90.00
_cell.angle_beta   90.00
_cell.angle_gamma   90.00
#
_symmetry.space_group_name_H-M   'P 1'
#
loop_
_entity.id
_entity.type
_entity.pdbx_description
1 polymer ?
#
loop_
_entity_poly.entity_id
_entity_poly.type
_entity_poly.pdbx_seq_one_letter_code
_entity_poly.pdbx_strand_id
1 'polypeptide(L)'
;MIREHLLSFYQRNNKRKPKSIIYYRDGVSKGQFLQVLQSELIAIQKAWKSLDNQDPPPITFVVVQKRHRTRLFPTDLRLTDKSGNIVPGN
;
A
#
# COMPACT_ATOMS: atom_id res chain seq x y z
N MET A 1 8.62 -8.32 -10.72
CA MET A 1 8.32 -7.75 -9.39
C MET A 1 7.11 -8.38 -8.69
N ILE A 2 5.83 -8.04 -8.97
CA ILE A 2 4.67 -8.57 -8.21
C ILE A 2 4.59 -10.11 -8.23
N ARG A 3 4.80 -10.72 -9.41
CA ARG A 3 4.82 -12.17 -9.59
C ARG A 3 5.87 -12.85 -8.70
N GLU A 4 7.09 -12.32 -8.65
CA GLU A 4 8.15 -12.87 -7.77
C GLU A 4 7.77 -12.80 -6.30
N HIS A 5 7.11 -11.71 -5.86
CA HIS A 5 6.66 -11.56 -4.48
C HIS A 5 5.59 -12.59 -4.12
N LEU A 6 4.61 -12.83 -5.02
CA LEU A 6 3.59 -13.86 -4.84
C LEU A 6 4.21 -15.27 -4.79
N LEU A 7 5.16 -15.57 -5.66
CA LEU A 7 5.89 -16.85 -5.66
C LEU A 7 6.70 -17.04 -4.38
N SER A 8 7.46 -16.03 -3.96
CA SER A 8 8.24 -16.05 -2.72
C SER A 8 7.34 -16.25 -1.50
N PHE A 9 6.18 -15.57 -1.46
CA PHE A 9 5.19 -15.76 -0.40
C PHE A 9 4.70 -17.21 -0.37
N TYR A 10 4.31 -17.77 -1.52
CA TYR A 10 3.81 -19.13 -1.63
C TYR A 10 4.85 -20.17 -1.15
N GLN A 11 6.11 -20.01 -1.58
CA GLN A 11 7.21 -20.89 -1.19
C GLN A 11 7.49 -20.84 0.31
N ARG A 12 7.47 -19.65 0.91
CA ARG A 12 7.76 -19.45 2.35
C ARG A 12 6.60 -19.81 3.27
N ASN A 13 5.36 -19.86 2.76
CA ASN A 13 4.16 -20.09 3.57
C ASN A 13 3.55 -21.48 3.33
N ASN A 14 4.37 -22.53 3.28
CA ASN A 14 3.91 -23.92 3.13
C ASN A 14 2.96 -24.12 1.94
N LYS A 15 3.26 -23.50 0.79
CA LYS A 15 2.42 -23.57 -0.42
C LYS A 15 0.99 -23.04 -0.18
N ARG A 16 0.82 -22.09 0.74
CA ARG A 16 -0.46 -21.39 0.94
C ARG A 16 -0.46 -20.08 0.16
N LYS A 17 -1.59 -19.82 -0.50
CA LYS A 17 -1.84 -18.56 -1.21
C LYS A 17 -2.27 -17.49 -0.21
N PRO A 18 -1.95 -16.20 -0.46
CA PRO A 18 -2.40 -15.12 0.39
C PRO A 18 -3.94 -15.00 0.33
N LYS A 19 -4.56 -14.70 1.47
CA LYS A 19 -6.02 -14.50 1.57
C LYS A 19 -6.45 -13.06 1.28
N SER A 20 -5.50 -12.12 1.29
CA SER A 20 -5.69 -10.70 0.98
C SER A 20 -4.37 -10.11 0.52
N ILE A 21 -4.45 -9.03 -0.26
CA ILE A 21 -3.28 -8.26 -0.73
C ILE A 21 -3.48 -6.82 -0.30
N ILE A 22 -2.50 -6.26 0.42
CA ILE A 22 -2.46 -4.82 0.74
C ILE A 22 -1.29 -4.21 -0.01
N TYR A 23 -1.58 -3.26 -0.89
CA TYR A 23 -0.61 -2.64 -1.77
C TYR A 23 -0.45 -1.15 -1.43
N TYR A 24 0.70 -0.80 -0.84
CA TYR A 24 1.04 0.58 -0.52
C TYR A 24 1.81 1.22 -1.69
N ARG A 25 1.23 2.27 -2.29
CA ARG A 25 1.81 3.02 -3.41
C ARG A 25 2.25 4.41 -2.97
N ASP A 26 3.56 4.65 -2.89
CA ASP A 26 4.14 5.96 -2.51
C ASP A 26 4.51 6.81 -3.74
N GLY A 27 4.36 8.13 -3.69
CA GLY A 27 4.89 9.02 -4.72
C GLY A 27 4.02 9.14 -5.98
N VAL A 28 2.70 9.16 -5.81
CA VAL A 28 1.76 9.50 -6.88
C VAL A 28 1.28 10.93 -6.69
N SER A 29 1.17 11.70 -7.77
CA SER A 29 0.54 13.02 -7.74
C SER A 29 -0.98 12.89 -7.71
N LYS A 30 -1.70 13.81 -7.03
CA LYS A 30 -3.16 13.76 -6.88
C LYS A 30 -3.91 13.56 -8.22
N GLY A 31 -3.47 14.24 -9.27
CA GLY A 31 -4.08 14.13 -10.61
C GLY A 31 -3.85 12.80 -11.33
N GLN A 32 -2.94 11.96 -10.84
CA GLN A 32 -2.56 10.68 -11.45
C GLN A 32 -3.12 9.47 -10.68
N PHE A 33 -3.86 9.67 -9.59
CA PHE A 33 -4.31 8.58 -8.72
C PHE A 33 -5.11 7.51 -9.47
N LEU A 34 -6.11 7.91 -10.25
CA LEU A 34 -6.95 6.95 -10.98
C LEU A 34 -6.16 6.20 -12.06
N GLN A 35 -5.32 6.89 -12.82
CA GLN A 35 -4.51 6.28 -13.87
C GLN A 35 -3.55 5.24 -13.29
N VAL A 36 -2.82 5.61 -12.23
CA VAL A 36 -1.87 4.71 -11.56
C VAL A 36 -2.61 3.54 -10.90
N LEU A 37 -3.73 3.79 -10.23
CA LEU A 37 -4.56 2.74 -9.67
C LEU A 37 -4.98 1.72 -10.74
N GLN A 38 -5.53 2.18 -11.87
CA GLN A 38 -5.98 1.30 -12.94
C GLN A 38 -4.83 0.48 -13.53
N SER A 39 -3.71 1.12 -13.87
CA SER A 39 -2.57 0.42 -14.48
C SER A 39 -1.95 -0.62 -13.53
N GLU A 40 -1.76 -0.26 -12.27
CA GLU A 40 -1.10 -1.13 -11.28
C GLU A 40 -2.03 -2.25 -10.82
N LEU A 41 -3.33 -1.98 -10.64
CA LEU A 41 -4.30 -3.01 -10.28
C LEU A 41 -4.41 -4.07 -11.37
N ILE A 42 -4.45 -3.67 -12.65
CA ILE A 42 -4.41 -4.59 -13.78
C ILE A 42 -3.11 -5.41 -13.77
N ALA A 43 -1.96 -4.79 -13.45
CA ALA A 43 -0.69 -5.51 -13.34
C ALA A 43 -0.70 -6.56 -12.21
N ILE A 44 -1.28 -6.23 -11.06
CA ILE A 44 -1.44 -7.18 -9.93
C ILE A 44 -2.34 -8.34 -10.34
N GLN A 45 -3.49 -8.06 -10.98
CA GLN A 45 -4.42 -9.09 -11.44
C GLN A 45 -3.80 -10.00 -12.50
N LYS A 46 -3.05 -9.45 -13.46
CA LYS A 46 -2.32 -10.23 -14.47
C LYS A 46 -1.24 -11.10 -13.84
N ALA A 47 -0.48 -10.57 -12.87
CA ALA A 47 0.52 -11.34 -12.15
C ALA A 47 -0.12 -12.52 -11.37
N TRP A 48 -1.26 -12.30 -10.73
CA TRP A 48 -2.03 -13.36 -10.09
C TRP A 48 -2.49 -14.42 -11.09
N LYS A 49 -3.16 -14.01 -12.17
CA LYS A 49 -3.66 -14.91 -13.23
C LYS A 49 -2.55 -15.73 -13.89
N SER A 50 -1.31 -15.22 -13.93
CA SER A 50 -0.16 -15.96 -14.46
C SER A 50 0.31 -17.11 -13.56
N LEU A 51 -0.13 -17.14 -12.29
CA LEU A 51 0.25 -18.13 -11.28
C LEU A 51 -0.92 -19.03 -10.89
N ASP A 52 -2.14 -18.54 -11.04
CA ASP A 52 -3.37 -19.21 -10.60
C ASP A 52 -4.53 -18.84 -11.52
N ASN A 53 -5.34 -19.82 -11.91
CA ASN A 53 -6.52 -19.59 -12.76
C ASN A 53 -7.74 -19.08 -11.97
N GLN A 54 -7.65 -19.07 -10.64
CA GLN A 54 -8.70 -18.53 -9.77
C GLN A 54 -8.64 -17.00 -9.68
N ASP A 55 -9.75 -16.40 -9.26
CA ASP A 55 -9.80 -14.96 -9.01
C ASP A 55 -8.83 -14.55 -7.89
N PRO A 56 -8.26 -13.33 -7.98
CA PRO A 56 -7.39 -12.83 -6.93
C PRO A 56 -8.16 -12.62 -5.62
N PRO A 57 -7.47 -12.77 -4.46
CA PRO A 57 -8.06 -12.40 -3.18
C PRO A 57 -8.38 -10.90 -3.14
N PRO A 58 -9.16 -10.43 -2.16
CA PRO A 58 -9.42 -9.01 -1.97
C PRO A 58 -8.13 -8.18 -1.95
N ILE A 59 -8.11 -7.11 -2.76
CA ILE A 59 -6.97 -6.20 -2.91
C ILE A 59 -7.33 -4.84 -2.32
N THR A 60 -6.56 -4.41 -1.32
CA THR A 60 -6.64 -3.06 -0.74
C THR A 60 -5.49 -2.22 -1.30
N PHE A 61 -5.82 -1.19 -2.07
CA PHE A 61 -4.85 -0.27 -2.65
C PHE A 61 -4.77 1.00 -1.80
N VAL A 62 -3.62 1.27 -1.19
CA VAL A 62 -3.40 2.42 -0.32
C VAL A 62 -2.39 3.36 -0.98
N VAL A 63 -2.85 4.54 -1.39
CA VAL A 63 -1.93 5.60 -1.85
C VAL A 63 -1.36 6.31 -0.62
N VAL A 64 -0.04 6.34 -0.51
CA VAL A 64 0.68 7.05 0.53
C VAL A 64 1.26 8.32 -0.06
N GLN A 65 0.93 9.47 0.53
CA GLN A 65 1.47 10.76 0.10
C GLN A 65 2.21 11.41 1.27
N LYS A 66 3.54 11.33 1.27
CA LYS A 66 4.39 11.91 2.33
C LYS A 66 4.78 13.37 2.09
N ARG A 67 4.85 13.78 0.82
CA ARG A 67 5.29 15.14 0.40
C ARG A 67 4.08 15.99 0.03
N HIS A 68 3.33 16.43 1.03
CA HIS A 68 2.16 17.32 0.88
C HIS A 68 2.29 18.57 1.77
N ARG A 69 1.38 19.52 1.58
CA ARG A 69 1.37 20.81 2.29
C ARG A 69 0.52 20.81 3.57
N THR A 70 -0.14 19.71 3.89
CA THR A 70 -0.85 19.60 5.17
C THR A 70 0.16 19.58 6.30
N ARG A 71 -0.10 20.37 7.33
CA ARG A 71 0.66 20.40 8.59
C ARG A 71 -0.35 20.26 9.72
N LEU A 72 0.04 19.51 10.74
CA LEU A 72 -0.76 19.29 11.93
C LEU A 72 0.00 19.91 13.10
N PHE A 73 -0.71 20.64 13.95
CA PHE A 73 -0.16 21.31 15.11
C PHE A 73 -0.92 20.87 16.36
N PRO A 74 -0.23 20.66 17.49
CA PRO A 74 -0.87 20.28 18.73
C PRO A 74 -1.68 21.44 19.31
N THR A 75 -2.86 21.14 19.86
CA THR A 75 -3.71 22.12 20.56
C THR A 75 -3.27 22.35 22.01
N ASP A 76 -2.59 21.37 22.61
CA ASP A 76 -1.99 21.45 23.94
C ASP A 76 -0.48 21.17 23.83
N LEU A 77 0.35 22.08 24.36
CA LEU A 77 1.80 21.94 24.37
C LEU A 77 2.29 20.75 25.21
N ARG A 78 1.44 20.19 26.08
CA ARG A 78 1.74 18.96 26.84
C ARG A 78 1.71 17.70 25.97
N LEU A 79 1.11 17.77 24.78
CA LEU A 79 0.96 16.65 23.85
C LEU A 79 1.96 16.72 22.68
N THR A 80 3.08 17.43 22.86
CA THR A 80 4.13 17.53 21.84
C THR A 80 5.29 16.59 22.08
N ASP A 81 6.00 16.27 21.01
CA ASP A 81 7.34 15.71 21.11
C ASP A 81 8.38 16.79 21.51
N LYS A 82 9.67 16.39 21.58
CA LYS A 82 10.79 17.29 21.93
C LYS A 82 11.00 18.44 20.95
N SER A 83 10.46 18.35 19.73
CA SER A 83 10.58 19.35 18.67
C SER A 83 9.36 20.27 18.59
N GLY A 84 8.34 20.05 19.44
CA GLY A 84 7.08 20.80 19.41
C GLY A 84 6.07 20.29 18.38
N ASN A 85 6.32 19.13 17.75
CA ASN A 85 5.39 18.50 16.81
C ASN A 85 4.41 17.57 17.52
N ILE A 86 3.35 17.17 16.81
CA ILE A 86 2.43 16.11 17.29
C ILE A 86 3.19 14.80 17.55
N VAL A 87 2.79 14.05 18.58
CA VAL A 87 3.40 12.73 18.84
C VAL A 87 3.02 11.71 17.75
N PRO A 88 3.88 10.72 17.47
CA PRO A 88 3.60 9.71 16.45
C PRO A 88 2.38 8.84 16.81
N GLY A 89 1.46 8.64 15.87
CA GLY A 89 0.38 7.66 15.99
C GLY A 89 -0.84 8.07 16.81
N ASN A 90 -0.95 9.36 17.17
CA ASN A 90 -2.18 9.92 17.73
C ASN A 90 -3.37 9.91 16.76
#